data_AF-A0AAW2Z191-F1
#
_entry.id   AF-A0AAW2Z191-F1
#
_cell.length_a   1.000
_cell.length_b   1.000
_cell.length_c   1.000
_cell.angle_alpha   90.00
_cell.angle_beta   90.00
_cell.angle_gamma   90.00
#
_symmetry.space_group_name_H-M   'P 1'
#
loop_
_entity.id
_entity.type
_entity.pdbx_description
1 polymer ?
#
loop_
_entity_poly.entity_id
_entity_poly.type
_entity_poly.pdbx_seq_one_letter_code
_entity_poly.pdbx_strand_id
1 'polypeptide(L)'
;MSKTTSTSKVSDVTEVASNSIWRERVKNELGSFTLNEQFTAHPTKMNVVTDKPNKRGNRFLDKDEALLQSLCKTYIKSDHPLHDTIPKVEQTQKTLNPKDSKFNELLSQTSKTPTEKYSYPITASQEIGWFNNEAVSGGDRFHHPRNMCNETIYADALIRSSTVQKSGSKKDAK
;
A
#
# COMPACT_ATOMS: atom_id res chain seq x y z
N MET A 1 -64.94 -21.85 2.06
CA MET A 1 -63.60 -21.25 2.24
C MET A 1 -62.97 -21.13 0.87
N SER A 2 -62.98 -19.93 0.30
CA SER A 2 -62.60 -19.68 -1.09
C SER A 2 -61.13 -19.25 -1.15
N LYS A 3 -60.28 -20.02 -1.84
CA LYS A 3 -58.86 -19.68 -2.03
C LYS A 3 -58.74 -18.66 -3.18
N THR A 4 -58.35 -17.43 -2.86
CA THR A 4 -57.92 -16.42 -3.83
C THR A 4 -56.45 -16.66 -4.19
N THR A 5 -56.18 -17.11 -5.41
CA THR A 5 -54.82 -17.18 -5.97
C THR A 5 -54.44 -15.81 -6.52
N SER A 6 -53.47 -15.15 -5.88
CA SER A 6 -52.85 -13.92 -6.39
C SER A 6 -52.00 -14.27 -7.62
N THR A 7 -52.44 -13.87 -8.81
CA THR A 7 -51.64 -13.95 -10.03
C THR A 7 -50.60 -12.83 -10.02
N SER A 8 -49.35 -13.17 -9.70
CA SER A 8 -48.21 -12.28 -9.90
C SER A 8 -48.02 -12.08 -11.40
N LYS A 9 -48.22 -10.86 -11.90
CA LYS A 9 -47.89 -10.47 -13.28
C LYS A 9 -46.38 -10.61 -13.47
N VAL A 10 -45.94 -11.76 -13.96
CA VAL A 10 -44.59 -11.93 -14.51
C VAL A 10 -44.58 -11.08 -15.78
N SER A 11 -43.77 -10.02 -15.79
CA SER A 11 -43.60 -9.20 -16.98
C SER A 11 -42.91 -10.05 -18.05
N ASP A 12 -43.57 -10.28 -19.19
CA ASP A 12 -43.05 -10.98 -20.38
C ASP A 12 -41.95 -10.17 -21.11
N VAL A 13 -40.99 -9.63 -20.35
CA VAL A 13 -39.80 -9.03 -20.96
C VAL A 13 -38.84 -10.18 -21.22
N THR A 14 -38.69 -10.53 -22.50
CA THR A 14 -37.71 -11.51 -22.92
C THR A 14 -36.30 -11.06 -22.50
N GLU A 15 -35.42 -12.01 -22.23
CA GLU A 15 -34.03 -11.69 -21.88
C GLU A 15 -33.34 -10.84 -22.96
N VAL A 16 -33.70 -11.06 -24.22
CA VAL A 16 -33.23 -10.26 -25.36
C VAL A 16 -33.68 -8.79 -25.25
N ALA A 17 -34.93 -8.55 -24.84
CA ALA A 17 -35.44 -7.20 -24.62
C ALA A 17 -34.72 -6.52 -23.44
N SER A 18 -34.51 -7.24 -22.33
CA SER A 18 -33.74 -6.73 -21.18
C SER A 18 -32.31 -6.33 -21.58
N ASN A 19 -31.64 -7.16 -22.38
CA ASN A 19 -30.29 -6.87 -22.88
C ASN A 19 -30.28 -5.69 -23.86
N SER A 20 -31.32 -5.53 -24.68
CA SER A 20 -31.46 -4.38 -25.57
C SER A 20 -31.62 -3.07 -24.80
N ILE A 21 -32.48 -3.07 -23.79
CA ILE A 21 -32.70 -1.91 -22.89
C ILE A 21 -31.40 -1.53 -22.19
N TRP A 22 -30.64 -2.52 -21.71
CA TRP A 22 -29.36 -2.26 -21.06
C TRP A 22 -28.33 -1.64 -22.03
N ARG A 23 -28.24 -2.13 -23.27
CA ARG A 23 -27.33 -1.58 -24.28
C ARG A 23 -27.67 -0.12 -24.61
N GLU A 24 -28.94 0.20 -24.77
CA GLU A 24 -29.38 1.59 -24.99
C GLU A 24 -29.03 2.49 -23.81
N ARG A 25 -29.23 2.00 -22.58
CA ARG A 25 -28.87 2.73 -21.37
C ARG A 25 -27.38 3.03 -21.31
N VAL A 26 -26.53 2.04 -21.53
CA VAL A 26 -25.06 2.20 -21.55
C VAL A 26 -24.64 3.19 -22.64
N LYS A 27 -25.26 3.13 -23.82
CA LYS A 27 -25.00 4.08 -24.91
C LYS A 27 -25.36 5.51 -24.52
N ASN A 28 -26.48 5.71 -23.83
CA ASN A 28 -26.91 7.02 -23.35
C ASN A 28 -26.00 7.57 -22.23
N GLU A 29 -25.55 6.71 -21.32
CA GLU A 29 -24.60 7.06 -20.26
C GLU A 29 -23.24 7.47 -20.86
N LEU A 30 -22.71 6.70 -21.83
CA LEU A 30 -21.49 7.05 -22.56
C LEU A 30 -21.61 8.36 -23.34
N GLY A 31 -22.77 8.63 -23.95
CA GLY A 31 -23.00 9.85 -24.72
C GLY A 31 -23.18 11.11 -23.87
N SER A 32 -23.64 10.97 -22.62
CA SER A 32 -23.85 12.09 -21.69
C SER A 32 -22.69 12.32 -20.72
N PHE A 33 -21.71 11.41 -20.67
CA PHE A 33 -20.51 11.57 -19.87
C PHE A 33 -19.54 12.58 -20.51
N THR A 34 -19.84 13.85 -20.33
CA THR A 34 -18.85 14.92 -20.51
C THR A 34 -18.18 15.16 -19.17
N LEU A 35 -16.86 14.96 -19.12
CA LEU A 35 -16.09 15.35 -17.94
C LEU A 35 -16.25 16.86 -17.80
N ASN A 36 -16.85 17.32 -16.70
CA ASN A 36 -16.90 18.75 -16.44
C ASN A 36 -15.49 19.22 -16.06
N GLU A 37 -14.72 19.63 -17.06
CA GLU A 37 -13.37 20.18 -16.89
C GLU A 37 -13.41 21.61 -16.32
N GLN A 38 -14.57 22.25 -16.34
CA GLN A 38 -14.77 23.59 -15.78
C GLN A 38 -15.33 23.50 -14.35
N PHE A 39 -14.51 23.00 -13.43
CA PHE A 39 -14.78 23.20 -12.01
C PHE A 39 -14.15 24.53 -11.55
N THR A 40 -14.97 25.53 -11.28
CA THR A 40 -14.53 26.71 -10.54
C THR A 40 -14.76 26.48 -9.05
N ALA A 41 -13.70 26.13 -8.33
CA ALA A 41 -13.75 26.13 -6.86
C ALA A 41 -13.83 27.59 -6.39
N HIS A 42 -14.98 27.98 -5.83
CA HIS A 42 -15.12 29.32 -5.27
C HIS A 42 -14.15 29.46 -4.08
N PRO A 43 -13.21 30.42 -4.08
CA PRO A 43 -12.11 30.45 -3.12
C PRO A 43 -12.57 30.56 -1.66
N THR A 44 -13.69 31.25 -1.42
CA THR A 44 -14.33 31.35 -0.10
C THR A 44 -15.07 30.09 0.38
N LYS A 45 -15.35 29.13 -0.52
CA LYS A 45 -15.98 27.84 -0.17
C LYS A 45 -14.98 26.69 -0.10
N MET A 46 -13.70 26.95 -0.37
CA MET A 46 -12.66 25.95 -0.14
C MET A 46 -12.39 25.85 1.36
N ASN A 47 -12.60 24.66 1.93
CA ASN A 47 -12.07 24.35 3.25
C ASN A 47 -10.55 24.49 3.19
N VAL A 48 -10.02 25.52 3.84
CA VAL A 48 -8.58 25.67 4.03
C VAL A 48 -8.12 24.49 4.86
N VAL A 49 -7.55 23.48 4.20
CA VAL A 49 -6.93 22.34 4.87
C VAL A 49 -5.78 22.92 5.68
N THR A 50 -5.97 22.97 7.00
CA THR A 50 -4.90 23.35 7.90
C THR A 50 -3.77 22.35 7.77
N ASP A 51 -2.55 22.85 7.87
CA ASP A 51 -1.38 21.99 7.82
C ASP A 51 -1.43 20.92 8.90
N LYS A 52 -0.77 19.78 8.65
CA LYS A 52 -0.70 18.70 9.64
C LYS A 52 -0.23 19.30 10.99
N PRO A 53 -0.88 18.95 12.11
CA PRO A 53 -0.50 19.50 13.44
C PRO A 53 0.95 19.18 13.82
N ASN A 54 1.56 18.21 13.13
CA ASN A 54 2.94 17.79 13.31
C ASN A 54 3.93 18.46 12.34
N LYS A 55 3.52 19.45 11.53
CA LYS A 55 4.47 20.37 10.88
C LYS A 55 5.07 21.30 11.94
N ARG A 56 5.85 20.72 12.86
CA ARG A 56 6.92 21.46 13.53
C ARG A 56 7.85 21.90 12.40
N GLY A 57 7.97 23.20 12.16
CA GLY A 57 8.88 23.74 11.13
C GLY A 57 10.33 23.32 11.37
N ASN A 58 11.29 23.96 10.71
CA ASN A 58 12.72 23.62 10.72
C ASN A 58 13.42 23.55 12.11
N ARG A 59 12.69 23.78 13.22
CA ARG A 59 13.12 23.62 14.62
C ARG A 59 13.43 22.16 15.04
N PHE A 60 13.47 21.22 14.09
CA PHE A 60 13.97 19.88 14.38
C PHE A 60 15.48 19.91 14.68
N LEU A 61 16.21 20.84 14.07
CA LEU A 61 17.67 20.95 14.16
C LEU A 61 18.18 21.50 15.51
N ASP A 62 17.41 22.30 16.23
CA ASP A 62 17.88 22.92 17.50
C ASP A 62 18.15 21.88 18.61
N LYS A 63 17.42 20.76 18.59
CA LYS A 63 17.60 19.67 19.57
C LYS A 63 18.74 18.74 19.20
N ASP A 64 18.90 18.49 17.90
CA ASP A 64 20.01 17.70 17.38
C ASP A 64 21.32 18.47 17.54
N GLU A 65 21.31 19.79 17.42
CA GLU A 65 22.50 20.63 17.63
C GLU A 65 22.96 20.60 19.09
N ALA A 66 22.04 20.68 20.06
CA ALA A 66 22.38 20.54 21.48
C ALA A 66 22.97 19.15 21.80
N LEU A 67 22.43 18.10 21.16
CA LEU A 67 22.92 16.74 21.31
C LEU A 67 24.30 16.57 20.66
N LEU A 68 24.49 17.07 19.44
CA LEU A 68 25.78 17.08 18.73
C LEU A 68 26.85 17.87 19.50
N GLN A 69 26.51 19.03 20.05
CA GLN A 69 27.42 19.81 20.89
C GLN A 69 27.79 19.07 22.18
N SER A 70 26.86 18.33 22.79
CA SER A 70 27.13 17.51 23.97
C SER A 70 28.12 16.38 23.66
N LEU A 71 27.92 15.70 22.52
CA LEU A 71 28.80 14.62 22.04
C LEU A 71 30.20 15.15 21.68
N CYS A 72 30.29 16.28 20.97
CA CYS A 72 31.56 16.92 20.65
C CYS A 72 32.31 17.38 21.91
N LYS A 73 31.62 17.93 22.93
CA LYS A 73 32.24 18.31 24.20
C LYS A 73 32.81 17.13 24.97
N THR A 74 32.16 15.97 24.92
CA THR A 74 32.69 14.75 25.54
C THR A 74 33.89 14.20 24.79
N TYR A 75 33.91 14.34 23.46
CA TYR A 75 34.97 13.80 22.61
C TYR A 75 36.29 14.57 22.72
N ILE A 76 36.25 15.90 22.89
CA ILE A 76 37.46 16.74 22.97
C ILE A 76 38.21 16.57 24.31
N LYS A 77 37.56 16.08 25.37
CA LYS A 77 38.20 15.88 26.69
C LYS A 77 39.00 14.58 26.81
N SER A 78 38.88 13.69 25.83
CA SER A 78 39.65 12.46 25.78
C SER A 78 40.72 12.59 24.71
N ASP A 79 41.97 12.79 25.11
CA ASP A 79 43.16 12.64 24.25
C ASP A 79 43.36 11.17 23.87
N HIS A 80 42.39 10.57 23.19
CA HIS A 80 42.50 9.23 22.64
C HIS A 80 42.86 9.33 21.16
N PRO A 81 44.01 8.77 20.74
CA PRO A 81 44.42 8.81 19.34
C PRO A 81 43.37 8.09 18.47
N LEU A 82 43.07 8.71 17.31
CA LEU A 82 42.22 8.17 16.27
C LEU A 82 42.79 6.82 15.80
N HIS A 83 42.32 5.72 16.38
CA HIS A 83 42.52 4.41 15.77
C HIS A 83 41.44 4.22 14.70
N ASP A 84 41.87 4.11 13.44
CA ASP A 84 41.09 3.74 12.25
C ASP A 84 40.57 2.30 12.33
N THR A 85 40.02 1.90 13.47
CA THR A 85 39.23 0.69 13.56
C THR A 85 37.78 1.12 13.49
N ILE A 86 37.27 1.19 12.25
CA ILE A 86 35.83 1.04 12.00
C ILE A 86 35.40 -0.14 12.87
N PRO A 87 34.53 0.05 13.88
CA PRO A 87 34.04 -1.08 14.62
C PRO A 87 33.36 -1.95 13.58
N LYS A 88 33.88 -3.17 13.37
CA LYS A 88 33.09 -4.21 12.72
C LYS A 88 31.78 -4.18 13.48
N VAL A 89 30.72 -3.76 12.79
CA VAL A 89 29.36 -3.96 13.25
C VAL A 89 29.18 -5.48 13.18
N GLU A 90 29.72 -6.16 14.18
CA GLU A 90 29.34 -7.50 14.50
C GLU A 90 27.86 -7.37 14.78
N GLN A 91 27.07 -7.83 13.81
CA GLN A 91 25.67 -8.10 13.99
C GLN A 91 25.61 -9.16 15.09
N THR A 92 25.68 -8.71 16.33
CA THR A 92 25.41 -9.50 17.50
C THR A 92 23.95 -9.86 17.33
N GLN A 93 23.72 -11.09 16.87
CA GLN A 93 22.42 -11.73 16.93
C GLN A 93 21.97 -11.56 18.37
N LYS A 94 21.05 -10.62 18.59
CA LYS A 94 20.59 -10.23 19.91
C LYS A 94 19.85 -11.44 20.45
N THR A 95 20.56 -12.28 21.19
CA THR A 95 19.99 -13.48 21.81
C THR A 95 18.90 -13.00 22.76
N LEU A 96 17.68 -13.47 22.50
CA LEU A 96 16.49 -13.14 23.28
C LEU A 96 16.76 -13.49 24.75
N ASN A 97 16.88 -12.47 25.61
CA ASN A 97 16.98 -12.69 27.04
C ASN A 97 15.66 -13.35 27.50
N PRO A 98 15.70 -14.55 28.11
CA PRO A 98 14.50 -15.30 28.50
C PRO A 98 13.70 -14.64 29.64
N LYS A 99 14.22 -13.55 30.23
CA LYS A 99 13.60 -12.85 31.37
C LYS A 99 12.49 -11.88 30.98
N ASP A 100 12.41 -11.49 29.70
CA ASP A 100 11.36 -10.56 29.22
C ASP A 100 10.17 -11.32 28.63
N SER A 101 9.58 -12.23 29.42
CA SER A 101 8.40 -13.03 29.02
C SER A 101 7.26 -12.15 28.48
N LYS A 102 7.00 -11.04 29.16
CA LYS A 102 5.98 -10.04 28.77
C LYS A 102 6.25 -9.42 27.40
N PHE A 103 7.52 -9.18 27.08
CA PHE A 103 7.90 -8.58 25.81
C PHE A 103 7.72 -9.57 24.66
N ASN A 104 8.12 -10.82 24.84
CA ASN A 104 7.95 -11.87 23.84
C ASN A 104 6.46 -12.15 23.59
N GLU A 105 5.64 -12.12 24.63
CA GLU A 105 4.19 -12.22 24.51
C GLU A 105 3.61 -11.07 23.68
N LEU A 106 3.97 -9.82 23.99
CA LEU A 106 3.52 -8.66 23.22
C LEU A 106 3.97 -8.74 21.75
N LEU A 107 5.21 -9.14 21.50
CA LEU A 107 5.72 -9.29 20.16
C LEU A 107 4.91 -10.33 19.37
N SER A 108 4.61 -11.47 20.01
CA SER A 108 3.76 -12.51 19.42
C SER A 108 2.34 -12.02 19.15
N GLN A 109 1.79 -11.13 19.98
CA GLN A 109 0.46 -10.54 19.77
C GLN A 109 0.47 -9.51 18.63
N THR A 110 1.57 -8.75 18.48
CA THR A 110 1.70 -7.75 17.41
C THR A 110 1.89 -8.36 16.02
N SER A 111 2.47 -9.58 15.94
CA SER A 111 2.71 -10.27 14.68
C SER A 111 1.50 -11.04 14.14
N LYS A 112 0.39 -11.13 14.91
CA LYS A 112 -0.81 -11.86 14.49
C LYS A 112 -1.50 -11.19 13.32
N THR A 113 -1.98 -11.99 12.38
CA THR A 113 -2.83 -11.51 11.29
C THR A 113 -4.20 -11.04 11.83
N PRO A 114 -4.92 -10.14 11.13
CA PRO A 114 -6.23 -9.70 11.56
C PRO A 114 -7.23 -10.84 11.84
N THR A 115 -7.18 -11.90 11.02
CA THR A 115 -7.99 -13.12 11.16
C THR A 115 -7.65 -13.94 12.41
N GLU A 116 -6.40 -13.91 12.88
CA GLU A 116 -6.00 -14.55 14.15
C GLU A 116 -6.35 -13.68 15.36
N LYS A 117 -6.43 -12.36 15.17
CA LYS A 117 -6.67 -11.39 16.24
C LYS A 117 -8.16 -11.24 16.56
N TYR A 118 -9.03 -11.37 15.57
CA TYR A 118 -10.47 -11.13 15.70
C TYR A 118 -11.26 -12.28 15.07
N SER A 119 -12.42 -12.60 15.66
CA SER A 119 -13.30 -13.65 15.11
C SER A 119 -14.02 -13.22 13.83
N TYR A 120 -14.22 -11.92 13.63
CA TYR A 120 -14.96 -11.33 12.51
C TYR A 120 -14.29 -10.01 12.08
N PRO A 121 -14.42 -9.59 10.81
CA PRO A 121 -13.90 -8.31 10.36
C PRO A 121 -14.65 -7.18 11.08
N ILE A 122 -13.90 -6.19 11.58
CA ILE A 122 -14.47 -5.04 12.31
C ILE A 122 -14.76 -3.89 11.34
N THR A 123 -14.06 -3.85 10.21
CA THR A 123 -14.16 -2.79 9.21
C THR A 123 -14.41 -3.38 7.83
N ALA A 124 -15.12 -2.64 6.97
CA ALA A 124 -15.37 -3.05 5.58
C ALA A 124 -14.07 -3.34 4.80
N SER A 125 -13.00 -2.60 5.07
CA SER A 125 -11.68 -2.87 4.48
C SER A 125 -11.07 -4.20 4.91
N GLN A 126 -11.40 -4.70 6.11
CA GLN A 126 -10.95 -6.01 6.58
C GLN A 126 -11.78 -7.16 5.99
N GLU A 127 -13.02 -6.91 5.56
CA GLU A 127 -13.85 -7.95 4.90
C GLU A 127 -13.19 -8.47 3.62
N ILE A 128 -12.48 -7.60 2.90
CA ILE A 128 -11.75 -7.96 1.68
C ILE A 128 -10.58 -8.89 2.04
N GLY A 129 -10.66 -10.13 1.57
CA GLY A 129 -9.61 -11.14 1.80
C GLY A 129 -9.66 -11.84 3.16
N TRP A 130 -10.68 -11.57 3.99
CA TRP A 130 -10.84 -12.22 5.30
C TRP A 130 -10.93 -13.76 5.19
N PHE A 131 -11.54 -14.25 4.12
CA PHE A 131 -11.74 -15.68 3.85
C PHE A 131 -10.73 -16.28 2.84
N ASN A 132 -9.63 -15.59 2.51
CA ASN A 132 -8.66 -16.06 1.50
C ASN A 132 -7.81 -17.26 1.95
N ASN A 133 -7.85 -17.64 3.22
CA ASN A 133 -7.06 -18.76 3.75
C ASN A 133 -7.70 -20.13 3.47
N GLU A 134 -8.95 -20.15 3.00
CA GLU A 134 -9.51 -21.36 2.43
C GLU A 134 -8.71 -21.65 1.17
N ALA A 135 -7.77 -22.59 1.29
CA ALA A 135 -7.03 -23.11 0.17
C ALA A 135 -8.06 -23.63 -0.82
N VAL A 136 -8.41 -22.80 -1.80
CA VAL A 136 -9.23 -23.22 -2.92
C VAL A 136 -8.44 -24.36 -3.52
N SER A 137 -8.96 -25.58 -3.41
CA SER A 137 -8.43 -26.77 -4.07
C SER A 137 -8.73 -26.65 -5.57
N GLY A 138 -8.24 -25.56 -6.16
CA GLY A 138 -8.32 -25.27 -7.57
C GLY A 138 -7.47 -26.30 -8.26
N GLY A 139 -8.13 -27.27 -8.91
CA GLY A 139 -7.44 -28.19 -9.77
C GLY A 139 -6.64 -27.39 -10.81
N ASP A 140 -5.37 -27.76 -10.98
CA ASP A 140 -4.38 -27.20 -11.90
C ASP A 140 -4.81 -27.19 -13.39
N ARG A 141 -6.05 -27.61 -13.69
CA ARG A 141 -6.60 -27.79 -15.03
C ARG A 141 -6.70 -26.49 -15.85
N PHE A 142 -6.67 -25.33 -15.21
CA PHE A 142 -6.73 -24.03 -15.89
C PHE A 142 -5.59 -23.07 -15.46
N HIS A 143 -4.55 -23.58 -14.79
CA HIS A 143 -3.38 -22.78 -14.45
C HIS A 143 -2.33 -22.93 -15.55
N HIS A 144 -2.21 -21.91 -16.39
CA HIS A 144 -1.21 -21.86 -17.47
C HIS A 144 -0.34 -20.62 -17.29
N PRO A 145 0.59 -20.64 -16.31
CA PRO A 145 1.48 -19.50 -16.09
C PRO A 145 2.34 -19.30 -17.33
N ARG A 146 2.47 -18.05 -17.77
CA ARG A 146 3.38 -17.71 -18.87
C ARG A 146 4.80 -17.67 -18.33
N ASN A 147 5.59 -18.69 -18.66
CA ASN A 147 7.02 -18.68 -18.39
C ASN A 147 7.74 -17.82 -19.42
N MET A 148 8.73 -17.04 -18.98
CA MET A 148 9.59 -16.30 -19.90
C MET A 148 10.55 -17.25 -20.61
N CYS A 149 10.72 -17.10 -21.92
CA CYS A 149 11.80 -17.77 -22.65
C CYS A 149 13.10 -16.95 -22.60
N ASN A 150 14.22 -17.54 -23.01
CA ASN A 150 15.55 -16.91 -22.98
C ASN A 150 15.56 -15.56 -23.72
N GLU A 151 14.87 -15.46 -24.84
CA GLU A 151 14.75 -14.24 -25.64
C GLU A 151 14.00 -13.14 -24.85
N THR A 152 12.94 -13.52 -24.15
CA THR A 152 12.15 -12.58 -23.34
C THR A 152 12.93 -12.12 -22.11
N ILE A 153 13.67 -13.03 -21.46
CA ILE A 153 14.56 -12.72 -20.34
C ILE A 153 15.66 -11.75 -20.78
N TYR A 154 16.28 -12.02 -21.93
CA TYR A 154 17.32 -11.15 -22.51
C TYR A 154 16.78 -9.77 -22.86
N ALA A 155 15.62 -9.69 -23.51
CA ALA A 155 14.98 -8.43 -23.86
C ALA A 155 14.65 -7.58 -22.61
N ASP A 156 14.11 -8.19 -21.55
CA ASP A 156 13.82 -7.52 -20.29
C ASP A 156 15.12 -7.01 -19.61
N ALA A 157 16.19 -7.82 -19.60
CA ALA A 157 17.50 -7.40 -19.09
C ALA A 157 18.09 -6.21 -19.87
N LEU A 158 17.91 -6.17 -21.19
CA LEU A 158 18.36 -5.08 -22.05
C LEU A 158 17.55 -3.79 -21.80
N ILE A 159 16.24 -3.90 -21.62
CA ILE A 159 15.39 -2.77 -21.24
C ILE A 159 15.84 -2.21 -19.89
N ARG A 160 15.99 -3.07 -18.86
CA ARG A 160 16.41 -2.66 -17.51
C ARG A 160 17.79 -1.99 -17.49
N SER A 161 18.74 -2.50 -18.26
CA SER A 161 20.08 -1.88 -18.35
C SER A 161 20.05 -0.55 -19.12
N SER A 162 19.22 -0.43 -20.17
CA SER A 162 19.08 0.81 -20.95
C SER A 162 18.39 1.95 -20.19
N THR A 163 17.42 1.64 -19.31
CA THR A 163 16.74 2.64 -18.47
C THR A 163 17.65 3.19 -17.38
N VAL A 164 18.56 2.35 -16.84
CA VAL A 164 19.59 2.77 -15.88
C VAL A 164 20.63 3.71 -16.52
N GLN A 165 20.98 3.51 -17.79
CA GLN A 165 21.93 4.41 -18.47
C GLN A 165 21.33 5.79 -18.78
N LYS A 166 20.02 5.88 -19.05
CA LYS A 166 19.34 7.15 -19.36
C LYS A 166 19.09 8.05 -18.16
N SER A 167 19.10 7.53 -16.93
CA SER A 167 18.95 8.35 -15.71
C SER A 167 20.28 8.93 -15.20
N GLY A 168 21.42 8.48 -15.73
CA GLY A 168 22.77 8.92 -15.33
C GLY A 168 23.34 10.11 -16.12
N SER A 169 22.81 10.45 -17.30
CA SER A 169 23.40 11.44 -18.22
C SER A 169 22.83 12.86 -18.11
N LYS A 170 22.08 13.18 -17.05
CA LYS A 170 21.48 14.52 -16.82
C LYS A 170 22.19 15.38 -15.76
N LYS A 171 23.44 15.04 -15.42
CA LYS A 171 24.37 15.92 -14.71
C LYS A 171 25.52 16.17 -15.68
N ASP A 172 25.95 17.41 -15.79
CA ASP A 172 27.02 17.90 -16.70
C ASP A 172 26.50 18.52 -18.01
N ALA A 173 25.57 19.47 -17.91
CA ALA A 173 25.51 20.59 -18.84
C ALA A 173 25.51 21.88 -18.02
N LYS A 174 26.60 22.62 -18.22
CA LYS A 174 26.99 23.89 -17.61
C LYS A 174 26.13 25.05 -18.10
#